data_AF-A0A0W0GBL8-F1
#
_entry.id   AF-A0A0W0GBL8-F1
#
_cell.length_a   1.000
_cell.length_b   1.000
_cell.length_c   1.000
_cell.angle_alpha   90.00
_cell.angle_beta   90.00
_cell.angle_gamma   90.00
#
_symmetry.space_group_name_H-M   'P 1'
#
loop_
_entity.id
_entity.type
_entity.pdbx_description
1 polymer ?
#
loop_
_entity_poly.entity_id
_entity_poly.type
_entity_poly.pdbx_seq_one_letter_code
_entity_poly.pdbx_strand_id
1 'polypeptide(L)'
;MSTEQLKVYRLAVCLFPDVTPLDYQGPIELLGGFSTANQARWGHLYKNLPKCTIDPEYLSHTHEPVKPMTGPAVVPTMTYAEALERKDGKEFDIILIPGGPSPNPGLADPSLMDGSWLLAGTGLLTGKRATTNKSMYRMIVEDTKEFNVTWVP
;
A
#
# COMPACT_ATOMS: atom_id res chain seq x y z
N MET A 1 2.55 -35.20 10.73
CA MET A 1 2.47 -34.37 9.52
C MET A 1 3.49 -33.26 9.70
N SER A 2 4.37 -33.03 8.72
CA SER A 2 5.34 -31.93 8.76
C SER A 2 4.57 -30.61 8.86
N THR A 3 4.72 -29.88 9.97
CA THR A 3 4.29 -28.47 10.08
C THR A 3 5.27 -27.64 9.26
N GLU A 4 5.08 -27.64 7.94
CA GLU A 4 5.77 -26.69 7.07
C GLU A 4 5.37 -25.29 7.53
N GLN A 5 6.32 -24.54 8.09
CA GLN A 5 6.07 -23.20 8.60
C GLN A 5 5.66 -22.31 7.42
N LEU A 6 4.45 -21.74 7.48
CA LEU A 6 3.94 -20.88 6.42
C LEU A 6 4.87 -19.68 6.24
N LYS A 7 5.19 -19.35 4.98
CA LYS A 7 5.91 -18.11 4.67
C LYS A 7 4.99 -16.93 4.97
N VAL A 8 5.45 -16.01 5.80
CA VAL A 8 4.72 -14.77 6.14
C VAL A 8 5.30 -13.64 5.29
N TYR A 9 4.44 -12.95 4.55
CA TYR A 9 4.76 -11.69 3.88
C TYR A 9 4.21 -10.52 4.70
N ARG A 10 5.03 -9.50 4.93
CA ARG A 10 4.67 -8.30 5.66
C ARG A 10 4.30 -7.19 4.68
N LEU A 11 3.09 -6.66 4.81
CA LEU A 11 2.54 -5.65 3.92
C LEU A 11 2.43 -4.31 4.65
N ALA A 12 3.15 -3.29 4.21
CA ALA A 12 2.93 -1.92 4.67
C ALA A 12 1.80 -1.26 3.88
N VAL A 13 0.78 -0.75 4.56
CA VAL A 13 -0.29 0.06 3.99
C VAL A 13 -0.04 1.52 4.33
N CYS A 14 0.36 2.32 3.35
CA CYS A 14 0.74 3.72 3.55
C CYS A 14 -0.50 4.63 3.58
N LEU A 15 -0.95 5.02 4.76
CA LEU A 15 -2.10 5.92 4.96
C LEU A 15 -1.65 7.38 5.00
N PHE A 16 -2.55 8.26 4.56
CA PHE A 16 -2.39 9.70 4.59
C PHE A 16 -3.77 10.38 4.61
N PRO A 17 -3.89 11.64 5.06
CA PRO A 17 -5.16 12.38 5.03
C PRO A 17 -5.80 12.38 3.64
N ASP A 18 -7.11 12.22 3.58
CA ASP A 18 -7.88 12.15 2.33
C ASP A 18 -7.56 10.96 1.41
N VAL A 19 -6.83 9.95 1.90
CA VAL A 19 -6.62 8.70 1.15
C VAL A 19 -7.95 8.09 0.65
N THR A 20 -7.96 7.57 -0.58
CA THR A 20 -9.13 6.91 -1.16
C THR A 20 -9.34 5.57 -0.47
N PRO A 21 -10.47 5.35 0.23
CA PRO A 21 -10.62 4.17 1.08
C PRO A 21 -10.64 2.85 0.30
N LEU A 22 -11.24 2.85 -0.90
CA LEU A 22 -11.32 1.65 -1.73
C LEU A 22 -9.93 1.14 -2.17
N ASP A 23 -8.98 2.05 -2.36
CA ASP A 23 -7.65 1.75 -2.88
C ASP A 23 -6.80 0.94 -1.89
N TYR A 24 -7.07 1.03 -0.58
CA TYR A 24 -6.45 0.15 0.41
C TYR A 24 -7.41 -0.95 0.89
N GLN A 25 -8.68 -0.63 1.17
CA GLN A 25 -9.59 -1.64 1.72
C GLN A 25 -9.87 -2.76 0.73
N GLY A 26 -9.96 -2.46 -0.57
CA GLY A 26 -10.17 -3.47 -1.61
C GLY A 26 -9.06 -4.53 -1.64
N PRO A 27 -7.78 -4.13 -1.83
CA PRO A 27 -6.66 -5.04 -1.74
C PRO A 27 -6.55 -5.74 -0.39
N ILE A 28 -6.84 -5.07 0.72
CA ILE A 28 -6.71 -5.65 2.06
C ILE A 28 -7.75 -6.73 2.34
N GLU A 29 -8.98 -6.58 1.87
CA GLU A 29 -10.00 -7.64 1.98
C GLU A 29 -9.50 -8.93 1.31
N LEU A 30 -8.85 -8.81 0.14
CA LEU A 30 -8.31 -9.95 -0.61
C LEU A 30 -7.02 -10.52 0.01
N LEU A 31 -6.05 -9.66 0.33
CA LEU A 31 -4.72 -10.07 0.79
C LEU A 31 -4.72 -10.42 2.29
N GLY A 32 -5.29 -9.54 3.11
CA GLY A 32 -5.42 -9.72 4.57
C GLY A 32 -6.45 -10.77 4.98
N GLY A 33 -7.39 -11.11 4.09
CA GLY A 33 -8.29 -12.26 4.25
C GLY A 33 -7.55 -13.58 4.50
N PHE A 34 -6.29 -13.69 4.06
CA PHE A 34 -5.40 -14.83 4.29
C PHE A 34 -4.23 -14.51 5.22
N SER A 35 -4.35 -13.49 6.08
CA SER A 35 -3.39 -13.20 7.15
C SER A 35 -3.20 -14.38 8.10
N THR A 36 -2.09 -14.37 8.84
CA THR A 36 -1.76 -15.40 9.83
C THR A 36 -2.92 -15.62 10.81
N ALA A 37 -3.51 -14.51 11.30
CA ALA A 37 -4.66 -14.56 12.20
C ALA A 37 -5.92 -15.14 11.52
N ASN A 38 -6.22 -14.70 10.29
CA ASN A 38 -7.41 -15.17 9.59
C ASN A 38 -7.31 -16.63 9.14
N GLN A 39 -6.14 -17.10 8.70
CA GLN A 39 -5.95 -18.52 8.41
C GLN A 39 -6.05 -19.37 9.68
N ALA A 40 -5.49 -18.93 10.81
CA ALA A 40 -5.64 -19.64 12.07
C ALA A 40 -7.11 -19.73 12.52
N ARG A 41 -7.88 -18.65 12.31
CA ARG A 41 -9.28 -18.57 12.76
C ARG A 41 -10.26 -19.26 11.81
N TRP A 42 -10.11 -19.03 10.51
CA TRP A 42 -11.09 -19.38 9.48
C TRP A 42 -10.57 -20.37 8.44
N GLY A 43 -9.28 -20.72 8.49
CA GLY A 43 -8.63 -21.56 7.47
C GLY A 43 -9.30 -22.92 7.27
N HIS A 44 -9.86 -23.49 8.34
CA HIS A 44 -10.58 -24.77 8.31
C HIS A 44 -11.84 -24.76 7.41
N LEU A 45 -12.35 -23.59 7.02
CA LEU A 45 -13.49 -23.44 6.12
C LEU A 45 -13.10 -23.55 4.64
N TYR A 46 -11.80 -23.46 4.31
CA TYR A 46 -11.31 -23.43 2.93
C TYR A 46 -10.64 -24.75 2.57
N LYS A 47 -11.04 -25.33 1.43
CA LYS A 47 -10.42 -26.56 0.92
C LYS A 47 -8.98 -26.34 0.43
N ASN A 48 -8.71 -25.15 -0.11
CA ASN A 48 -7.42 -24.78 -0.69
C ASN A 48 -7.00 -23.44 -0.09
N LEU A 49 -6.01 -23.47 0.80
CA LEU A 49 -5.40 -22.27 1.36
C LEU A 49 -4.09 -21.96 0.63
N PRO A 50 -3.74 -20.68 0.50
CA PRO A 50 -2.39 -20.28 0.11
C PRO A 50 -1.36 -20.86 1.09
N LYS A 51 -0.20 -21.30 0.58
CA LYS A 51 0.94 -21.75 1.42
C LYS A 51 1.74 -20.58 2.02
N CYS A 52 1.15 -19.40 2.05
CA CYS A 52 1.72 -18.20 2.64
C CYS A 52 0.62 -17.38 3.31
N THR A 53 1.02 -16.49 4.20
CA THR A 53 0.14 -15.49 4.81
C THR A 53 0.61 -14.10 4.44
N ILE A 54 -0.30 -13.13 4.48
CA ILE A 54 0.02 -11.71 4.28
C ILE A 54 -0.51 -10.95 5.48
N ASP A 55 0.40 -10.37 6.25
CA ASP A 55 0.08 -9.63 7.47
C ASP A 55 0.23 -8.13 7.21
N PRO A 56 -0.90 -7.38 7.13
CA PRO A 56 -0.86 -5.95 6.90
C PRO A 56 -0.58 -5.16 8.17
N GLU A 57 0.25 -4.13 8.07
CA GLU A 57 0.45 -3.07 9.05
C GLU A 57 0.11 -1.72 8.41
N TYR A 58 -0.61 -0.86 9.13
CA TYR A 58 -1.07 0.44 8.64
C TYR A 58 -0.13 1.53 9.13
N LEU A 59 0.53 2.20 8.20
CA LEU A 59 1.53 3.22 8.48
C LEU A 59 0.97 4.62 8.21
N SER A 60 1.37 5.60 9.01
CA SER A 60 1.01 7.02 8.81
C SER A 60 2.12 7.94 9.34
N HIS A 61 1.96 9.25 9.23
CA HIS A 61 2.88 10.23 9.84
C HIS A 61 2.81 10.25 11.37
N THR A 62 1.63 9.97 11.93
CA THR A 62 1.37 9.97 13.38
C THR A 62 0.48 8.79 13.76
N HIS A 63 0.32 8.54 15.06
CA HIS A 63 -0.64 7.57 15.60
C HIS A 63 -2.08 8.11 15.67
N GLU A 64 -2.31 9.37 15.27
CA GLU A 64 -3.65 9.94 15.26
C GLU A 64 -4.52 9.28 14.17
N PRO A 65 -5.84 9.16 14.38
CA PRO A 65 -6.73 8.61 13.37
C PRO A 65 -6.64 9.37 12.04
N VAL A 66 -6.34 8.65 10.96
CA VAL A 66 -6.30 9.19 9.60
C VAL A 66 -7.72 9.27 9.05
N LYS A 67 -8.14 10.46 8.64
CA LYS A 67 -9.42 10.67 7.98
C LYS A 67 -9.29 10.42 6.47
N PRO A 68 -9.87 9.33 5.91
CA PRO A 68 -9.94 9.15 4.46
C PRO A 68 -10.95 10.11 3.83
N MET A 69 -10.88 10.25 2.49
CA MET A 69 -11.79 11.11 1.72
C MET A 69 -13.26 10.81 1.98
N THR A 70 -13.58 9.52 2.18
CA THR A 70 -14.92 9.06 2.59
C THR A 70 -14.82 7.96 3.64
N GLY A 71 -15.84 7.85 4.51
CA GLY A 71 -15.90 6.80 5.54
C GLY A 71 -15.28 7.17 6.90
N PRO A 72 -15.14 6.18 7.80
CA PRO A 72 -14.64 6.39 9.15
C PRO A 72 -13.13 6.65 9.16
N ALA A 73 -12.63 7.29 10.23
CA ALA A 73 -11.20 7.42 10.44
C ALA A 73 -10.57 6.06 10.79
N VAL A 74 -9.33 5.85 10.35
CA VAL A 74 -8.56 4.62 10.60
C VAL A 74 -7.40 4.93 11.52
N VAL A 75 -7.23 4.13 12.57
CA VAL A 75 -6.11 4.27 13.50
C VAL A 75 -4.90 3.52 12.92
N PRO A 76 -3.77 4.20 12.65
CA PRO A 76 -2.54 3.56 12.20
C PRO A 76 -1.98 2.62 13.28
N THR A 77 -1.27 1.58 12.86
CA THR A 77 -0.58 0.67 13.78
C THR A 77 0.86 1.12 14.07
N MET A 78 1.43 1.94 13.20
CA MET A 78 2.82 2.39 13.25
C MET A 78 2.99 3.71 12.48
N THR A 79 4.01 4.50 12.82
CA THR A 79 4.42 5.66 12.02
C THR A 79 5.47 5.30 10.97
N TYR A 80 5.61 6.12 9.93
CA TYR A 80 6.70 5.96 8.95
C TYR A 80 8.08 6.02 9.60
N ALA A 81 8.28 6.91 10.59
CA ALA A 81 9.54 7.03 11.32
C ALA A 81 9.87 5.74 12.10
N GLU A 82 8.91 5.21 12.86
CA GLU A 82 9.09 3.94 13.57
C GLU A 82 9.38 2.78 12.62
N ALA A 83 8.74 2.75 11.44
CA ALA A 83 8.98 1.74 10.43
C ALA A 83 10.41 1.80 9.85
N LEU A 84 10.97 2.99 9.67
CA LEU A 84 12.34 3.19 9.19
C LEU A 84 13.41 2.94 10.27
N GLU A 85 13.07 3.21 11.53
CA GLU A 85 14.00 3.11 12.68
C GLU A 85 13.96 1.76 13.40
N ARG A 86 13.12 0.82 12.93
CA ARG A 86 12.90 -0.46 13.61
C ARG A 86 14.18 -1.27 13.76
N LYS A 87 14.49 -1.61 15.01
CA LYS A 87 15.71 -2.37 15.38
C LYS A 87 15.53 -3.88 15.34
N ASP A 88 14.30 -4.37 15.12
CA ASP A 88 13.99 -5.79 15.02
C ASP A 88 14.42 -6.41 13.68
N GLY A 89 14.98 -5.60 12.77
CA GLY A 89 15.47 -6.03 11.46
C GLY A 89 14.35 -6.50 10.51
N LYS A 90 13.08 -6.29 10.88
CA LYS A 90 11.95 -6.74 10.07
C LYS A 90 11.65 -5.73 8.98
N GLU A 91 11.90 -6.11 7.74
CA GLU A 91 11.48 -5.32 6.59
C GLU A 91 10.03 -5.61 6.20
N PHE A 92 9.51 -4.81 5.26
CA PHE A 92 8.25 -5.10 4.58
C PHE A 92 8.56 -5.75 3.23
N ASP A 93 7.88 -6.85 2.92
CA ASP A 93 8.00 -7.53 1.63
C ASP A 93 7.19 -6.82 0.55
N ILE A 94 6.12 -6.12 0.95
CA ILE A 94 5.18 -5.46 0.05
C ILE A 94 4.86 -4.07 0.64
N ILE A 95 4.85 -3.06 -0.23
CA ILE A 95 4.40 -1.71 0.10
C ILE A 95 3.18 -1.40 -0.78
N LEU A 96 2.05 -1.09 -0.14
CA LEU A 96 0.82 -0.63 -0.79
C LEU A 96 0.67 0.87 -0.55
N ILE A 97 0.74 1.63 -1.65
CA ILE A 97 0.51 3.07 -1.66
C ILE A 97 -0.85 3.31 -2.34
N PRO A 98 -1.90 3.64 -1.58
CA PRO A 98 -3.23 3.90 -2.13
C PRO A 98 -3.23 5.24 -2.88
N GLY A 99 -4.24 5.48 -3.73
CA GLY A 99 -4.47 6.79 -4.31
C GLY A 99 -5.21 7.73 -3.35
N GLY A 100 -5.30 8.99 -3.75
CA GLY A 100 -6.00 10.06 -3.04
C GLY A 100 -6.12 11.29 -3.92
N PRO A 101 -6.86 12.32 -3.49
CA PRO A 101 -6.93 13.58 -4.21
C PRO A 101 -5.55 14.24 -4.18
N SER A 102 -4.89 14.30 -5.34
CA SER A 102 -3.58 14.97 -5.47
C SER A 102 -3.75 16.48 -5.29
N PRO A 103 -3.08 17.13 -4.32
CA PRO A 103 -2.71 18.52 -4.48
C PRO A 103 -1.64 18.59 -5.57
N ASN A 104 -1.54 19.76 -6.21
CA ASN A 104 -0.47 20.13 -7.15
C ASN A 104 0.90 19.59 -6.68
N PRO A 105 1.70 18.90 -7.53
CA PRO A 105 3.00 18.31 -7.16
C PRO A 105 3.98 19.27 -6.47
N GLY A 106 3.83 20.59 -6.69
CA GLY A 106 4.65 21.61 -6.05
C GLY A 106 4.21 22.03 -4.63
N LEU A 107 3.09 21.51 -4.11
CA LEU A 107 2.49 21.90 -2.82
C LEU A 107 2.11 20.71 -1.92
N ALA A 108 2.18 19.48 -2.43
CA ALA A 108 1.79 18.28 -1.70
C ALA A 108 2.97 17.70 -0.91
N ASP A 109 2.70 17.21 0.30
CA ASP A 109 3.55 16.20 0.92
C ASP A 109 3.60 15.00 -0.05
N PRO A 110 4.78 14.42 -0.36
CA PRO A 110 4.90 13.27 -1.27
C PRO A 110 3.97 12.10 -0.92
N SER A 111 3.52 12.00 0.34
CA SER A 111 2.52 11.01 0.77
C SER A 111 1.11 11.22 0.21
N LEU A 112 0.76 12.37 -0.39
CA LEU A 112 -0.60 12.73 -0.80
C LEU A 112 -0.90 12.52 -2.30
N MET A 113 -0.13 11.69 -3.00
CA MET A 113 -0.26 11.53 -4.46
C MET A 113 -0.94 10.22 -4.88
N ASP A 114 -1.45 10.16 -6.11
CA ASP A 114 -1.72 8.88 -6.79
C ASP A 114 -0.49 7.98 -6.65
N GLY A 115 -0.65 6.79 -6.06
CA GLY A 115 0.47 5.98 -5.62
C GLY A 115 1.47 5.67 -6.74
N SER A 116 0.99 5.53 -7.97
CA SER A 116 1.87 5.28 -9.13
C SER A 116 2.65 6.53 -9.58
N TRP A 117 2.10 7.73 -9.40
CA TRP A 117 2.79 8.99 -9.69
C TRP A 117 3.94 9.20 -8.70
N LEU A 118 3.70 8.98 -7.41
CA LEU A 118 4.75 9.01 -6.39
C LEU A 118 5.88 8.03 -6.72
N LEU A 119 5.52 6.78 -7.01
CA LEU A 119 6.51 5.74 -7.37
C LEU A 119 7.32 6.12 -8.62
N ALA A 120 6.72 6.78 -9.60
CA ALA A 120 7.46 7.32 -10.74
C ALA A 120 8.44 8.43 -10.34
N GLY A 121 8.02 9.39 -9.51
CA GLY A 121 8.86 10.48 -9.02
C GLY A 121 10.06 10.04 -8.18
N THR A 122 9.97 8.90 -7.50
CA THR A 122 11.10 8.28 -6.78
C THR A 122 12.09 7.53 -7.68
N GLY A 123 11.77 7.35 -8.97
CA GLY A 123 12.55 6.53 -9.90
C GLY A 123 12.34 5.02 -9.75
N LEU A 124 11.50 4.55 -8.82
CA LEU A 124 11.22 3.13 -8.62
C LEU A 124 10.53 2.46 -9.83
N LEU A 125 9.86 3.26 -10.67
CA LEU A 125 9.24 2.79 -11.92
C LEU A 125 10.11 2.96 -13.16
N THR A 126 11.34 3.46 -13.05
CA THR A 126 12.22 3.68 -14.21
C THR A 126 12.48 2.38 -14.97
N GLY A 127 12.21 2.40 -16.28
CA GLY A 127 12.33 1.23 -17.15
C GLY A 127 11.26 0.16 -16.95
N LYS A 128 10.24 0.42 -16.11
CA LYS A 128 9.15 -0.52 -15.83
C LYS A 128 7.87 -0.12 -16.56
N ARG A 129 6.94 -1.08 -16.67
CA ARG A 129 5.57 -0.85 -17.12
C ARG A 129 4.68 -0.58 -15.91
N ALA A 130 3.82 0.43 -16.00
CA ALA A 130 2.87 0.79 -14.93
C ALA A 130 1.57 1.34 -15.51
N THR A 131 0.52 1.43 -14.68
CA THR A 131 -0.74 2.13 -14.99
C THR A 131 -1.13 3.01 -13.81
N THR A 132 -2.09 3.91 -14.01
CA THR A 132 -2.54 4.89 -13.02
C THR A 132 -4.03 5.18 -13.21
N ASN A 133 -4.61 6.04 -12.37
CA ASN A 133 -6.00 6.46 -12.51
C ASN A 133 -6.26 7.07 -13.91
N LYS A 134 -7.32 6.60 -14.57
CA LYS A 134 -7.69 7.01 -15.93
C LYS A 134 -7.97 8.51 -16.07
N SER A 135 -8.50 9.17 -15.03
CA SER A 135 -8.77 10.62 -15.08
C SER A 135 -7.48 11.44 -15.04
N MET A 136 -6.44 10.92 -14.38
CA MET A 136 -5.14 11.58 -14.20
C MET A 136 -4.07 11.12 -15.19
N TYR A 137 -4.35 10.05 -15.95
CA TYR A 137 -3.39 9.37 -16.83
C TYR A 137 -2.56 10.33 -17.69
N ARG A 138 -3.21 11.25 -18.42
CA ARG A 138 -2.51 12.19 -19.32
C ARG A 138 -1.58 13.13 -18.57
N MET A 139 -2.02 13.62 -17.40
CA MET A 139 -1.23 14.51 -16.56
C MET A 139 0.00 13.78 -16.02
N ILE A 140 -0.19 12.56 -15.52
CA ILE A 140 0.88 11.75 -14.94
C ILE A 140 1.90 11.35 -16.00
N VAL A 141 1.47 10.92 -17.20
CA VAL A 141 2.39 10.61 -18.30
C VAL A 141 3.24 11.81 -18.67
N GLU A 142 2.66 13.01 -18.73
CA GLU A 142 3.39 14.24 -19.06
C GLU A 142 4.36 14.64 -17.94
N ASP A 143 3.90 14.65 -16.69
CA ASP A 143 4.70 15.08 -15.54
C ASP A 143 5.86 14.11 -15.25
N THR A 144 5.69 12.83 -15.61
CA THR A 144 6.70 11.79 -15.37
C THR A 144 7.50 11.40 -16.61
N LYS A 145 7.41 12.18 -17.69
CA LYS A 145 8.06 11.87 -18.99
C LYS A 145 9.58 11.70 -18.89
N GLU A 146 10.21 12.34 -17.92
CA GLU A 146 11.66 12.26 -17.71
C GLU A 146 12.10 10.98 -16.97
N PHE A 147 11.19 10.26 -16.32
CA PHE A 147 11.51 9.08 -15.50
C PHE A 147 11.52 7.75 -16.28
N ASN A 148 11.34 7.78 -17.60
CA ASN A 148 11.38 6.60 -18.48
C ASN A 148 10.44 5.45 -18.03
N VAL A 149 9.22 5.80 -17.61
CA VAL A 149 8.17 4.83 -17.26
C VAL A 149 7.35 4.49 -18.50
N THR A 150 7.11 3.21 -18.77
CA THR A 150 6.21 2.78 -19.84
C THR A 150 4.77 2.72 -19.32
N TRP A 151 4.04 3.83 -19.41
CA TRP A 151 2.64 3.89 -18.98
C TRP A 151 1.72 3.09 -19.92
N VAL A 152 0.85 2.29 -19.31
CA VAL A 152 -0.15 1.44 -19.98
C VAL A 152 -1.55 1.98 -19.64
N PRO A 153 -2.35 2.39 -20.63
CA PRO A 153 -3.68 2.97 -20.41
C PRO A 153 -4.77 1.95 -20.07
#